data_AF-A0A1Y4S224-F1
#
_entry.id   AF-A0A1Y4S224-F1
#
_cell.length_a   1.000
_cell.length_b   1.000
_cell.length_c   1.000
_cell.angle_alpha   90.00
_cell.angle_beta   90.00
_cell.angle_gamma   90.00
#
_symmetry.space_group_name_H-M   'P 1'
#
loop_
_entity.id
_entity.type
_entity.pdbx_description
1 polymer ?
#
loop_
_entity_poly.entity_id
_entity_poly.type
_entity_poly.pdbx_seq_one_letter_code
_entity_poly.pdbx_strand_id
1 'polypeptide(L)'
;MDRKLISRRIGSILDDISRLSNALYAMDTTDIQRYPDNYEILSTDAALRAERIACRLRHLIYSSTSIQKGEYLQSASVAQGISIAYENGVLEVTLPGLLPKRRQRQSSEFLLDPLYFALEQYAKEQPLPHYRNCVVCFAQVYDQTLPTRRVRDYDNLEEKQLLDLLSTFVMADDSGLLCDAYNTTELGEQDCTKIFVMEKNRFPQWLAERKESLKTISDF
;
A
#
# COMPACT_ATOMS: atom_id res chain seq x y z
N MET A 1 -4.67 29.65 -10.87
CA MET A 1 -4.93 28.87 -12.10
C MET A 1 -6.16 29.43 -12.79
N ASP A 2 -6.23 29.46 -14.13
CA ASP A 2 -7.42 29.93 -14.87
C ASP A 2 -8.64 29.02 -14.60
N ARG A 3 -9.80 29.63 -14.29
CA ARG A 3 -11.08 28.93 -14.08
C ARG A 3 -11.47 28.06 -15.28
N LYS A 4 -11.12 28.46 -16.50
CA LYS A 4 -11.35 27.63 -17.70
C LYS A 4 -10.51 26.36 -17.67
N LEU A 5 -9.26 26.44 -17.23
CA LEU A 5 -8.38 25.29 -17.08
C LEU A 5 -8.89 24.31 -16.01
N ILE A 6 -9.33 24.83 -14.86
CA ILE A 6 -9.95 24.03 -13.79
C ILE A 6 -11.19 23.32 -14.32
N SER A 7 -12.10 24.04 -14.98
CA SER A 7 -13.34 23.47 -15.52
C SER A 7 -13.07 22.37 -16.54
N ARG A 8 -12.07 22.56 -17.42
CA ARG A 8 -11.64 21.53 -18.38
C ARG A 8 -11.08 20.29 -17.68
N ARG A 9 -10.28 20.46 -16.63
CA ARG A 9 -9.75 19.35 -15.84
C ARG A 9 -10.86 18.57 -15.13
N ILE A 10 -11.81 19.27 -14.52
CA ILE A 10 -12.99 18.66 -13.88
C ILE A 10 -13.82 17.89 -14.91
N GLY A 11 -14.13 18.48 -16.07
CA GLY A 11 -14.87 17.80 -17.14
C GLY A 11 -14.20 16.48 -17.56
N SER A 12 -12.89 16.50 -17.76
CA SER A 12 -12.14 15.29 -18.10
C SER A 12 -12.05 14.25 -16.97
N ILE A 13 -12.21 14.65 -15.70
CA ILE A 13 -12.34 13.71 -14.57
C ILE A 13 -13.75 13.11 -14.54
N LEU A 14 -14.79 13.92 -14.80
CA LEU A 14 -16.17 13.44 -14.92
C LEU A 14 -16.32 12.41 -16.04
N ASP A 15 -15.66 12.61 -17.18
CA ASP A 15 -15.62 11.62 -18.26
C ASP A 15 -15.00 10.28 -17.80
N ASP A 16 -13.92 10.34 -17.02
CA ASP A 16 -13.28 9.15 -16.45
C ASP A 16 -14.19 8.46 -15.43
N ILE A 17 -14.91 9.20 -14.58
CA ILE A 17 -15.89 8.66 -13.63
C ILE A 17 -17.05 7.98 -14.36
N SER A 18 -17.57 8.58 -15.44
CA SER A 18 -18.61 7.98 -16.26
C SER A 18 -18.16 6.65 -16.86
N ARG A 19 -16.93 6.59 -17.39
CA ARG A 19 -16.34 5.33 -17.87
C ARG A 19 -16.14 4.29 -16.78
N LEU A 20 -15.70 4.71 -15.59
CA LEU A 20 -15.58 3.82 -14.43
C LEU A 20 -16.94 3.24 -14.05
N SER A 21 -17.97 4.09 -13.94
CA SER A 21 -19.34 3.67 -13.64
C SER A 21 -19.85 2.64 -14.65
N ASN A 22 -19.67 2.89 -15.94
CA ASN A 22 -20.05 1.95 -17.00
C ASN A 22 -19.27 0.62 -16.91
N ALA A 23 -17.97 0.66 -16.57
CA ALA A 23 -17.18 -0.55 -16.37
C ALA A 23 -17.70 -1.38 -15.19
N LEU A 24 -18.09 -0.73 -14.08
CA LEU A 24 -18.68 -1.41 -12.93
C LEU A 24 -20.03 -2.07 -13.27
N TYR A 25 -20.91 -1.39 -14.01
CA TYR A 25 -22.14 -2.01 -14.51
C TYR A 25 -21.88 -3.19 -15.46
N ALA A 26 -20.85 -3.09 -16.32
CA ALA A 26 -20.46 -4.18 -17.18
C ALA A 26 -19.91 -5.37 -16.36
N MET A 27 -19.12 -5.12 -15.32
CA MET A 27 -18.63 -6.17 -14.42
C MET A 27 -19.77 -6.89 -13.71
N ASP A 28 -20.74 -6.15 -13.17
CA ASP A 28 -21.90 -6.70 -12.46
C ASP A 28 -22.76 -7.62 -13.34
N THR A 29 -22.84 -7.31 -14.63
CA THR A 29 -23.61 -8.08 -15.61
C THR A 29 -22.79 -9.18 -16.31
N THR A 30 -21.47 -9.17 -16.17
CA THR A 30 -20.59 -10.17 -16.82
C THR A 30 -20.59 -11.47 -16.02
N ASP A 31 -20.97 -12.56 -16.68
CA ASP A 31 -20.84 -13.90 -16.10
C ASP A 31 -19.35 -14.28 -15.97
N ILE A 32 -18.86 -14.23 -14.73
CA ILE A 32 -17.47 -14.54 -14.37
C ILE A 32 -17.09 -15.99 -14.72
N GLN A 33 -18.03 -16.93 -14.64
CA GLN A 33 -17.73 -18.34 -14.92
C GLN A 33 -17.60 -18.58 -16.42
N ARG A 34 -18.40 -17.87 -17.22
CA ARG A 34 -18.42 -18.02 -18.67
C ARG A 34 -17.35 -17.20 -19.38
N TYR A 35 -17.01 -16.02 -18.86
CA TYR A 35 -16.06 -15.08 -19.48
C TYR A 35 -15.02 -14.53 -18.48
N PRO A 36 -14.19 -15.41 -17.86
CA PRO A 36 -13.24 -14.99 -16.83
C PRO A 36 -12.20 -13.98 -17.34
N ASP A 37 -11.68 -14.16 -18.55
CA ASP A 37 -10.66 -13.27 -19.14
C ASP A 37 -11.21 -11.86 -19.38
N ASN A 38 -12.46 -11.76 -19.86
CA ASN A 38 -13.13 -10.47 -20.06
C ASN A 38 -13.34 -9.75 -18.73
N TYR A 39 -13.75 -10.50 -17.70
CA TYR A 39 -13.90 -9.95 -16.36
C TYR A 39 -12.56 -9.48 -15.78
N GLU A 40 -11.48 -10.24 -15.95
CA GLU A 40 -10.13 -9.84 -15.53
C GLU A 40 -9.71 -8.51 -16.19
N ILE A 41 -9.88 -8.38 -17.50
CA ILE A 41 -9.53 -7.15 -18.23
C ILE A 41 -10.37 -5.96 -17.76
N LEU A 42 -11.69 -6.12 -17.66
CA LEU A 42 -12.61 -5.06 -17.24
C LEU A 42 -12.33 -4.61 -15.80
N SER A 43 -12.20 -5.56 -14.89
CA SER A 43 -11.91 -5.29 -13.47
C SER A 43 -10.56 -4.59 -13.29
N THR A 44 -9.54 -4.99 -14.06
CA THR A 44 -8.22 -4.34 -14.06
C THR A 44 -8.29 -2.91 -14.59
N ASP A 45 -8.97 -2.64 -15.72
CA ASP A 45 -9.12 -1.26 -16.23
C ASP A 45 -9.89 -0.38 -15.24
N ALA A 46 -10.96 -0.91 -14.64
CA ALA A 46 -11.75 -0.21 -13.63
C ALA A 46 -10.89 0.20 -12.41
N ALA A 47 -10.13 -0.74 -11.85
CA ALA A 47 -9.24 -0.48 -10.72
C ALA A 47 -8.18 0.58 -11.04
N LEU A 48 -7.46 0.41 -12.16
CA LEU A 48 -6.43 1.35 -12.59
C LEU A 48 -7.00 2.76 -12.89
N ARG A 49 -8.23 2.82 -13.40
CA ARG A 49 -8.93 4.09 -13.65
C ARG A 49 -9.27 4.78 -12.33
N ALA A 50 -9.71 4.05 -11.31
CA ALA A 50 -10.01 4.61 -9.99
C ALA A 50 -8.76 5.22 -9.34
N GLU A 51 -7.61 4.53 -9.38
CA GLU A 51 -6.32 5.06 -8.91
C GLU A 51 -5.94 6.36 -9.64
N ARG A 52 -6.06 6.37 -10.97
CA ARG A 52 -5.77 7.55 -11.77
C ARG A 52 -6.70 8.72 -11.44
N ILE A 53 -7.99 8.46 -11.23
CA ILE A 53 -8.95 9.50 -10.81
C ILE A 53 -8.52 10.11 -9.48
N ALA A 54 -8.13 9.30 -8.50
CA ALA A 54 -7.67 9.77 -7.21
C ALA A 54 -6.42 10.68 -7.33
N CYS A 55 -5.39 10.27 -8.09
CA CYS A 55 -4.21 11.09 -8.34
C CYS A 55 -4.55 12.39 -9.10
N ARG A 56 -5.45 12.35 -10.09
CA ARG A 56 -5.87 13.54 -10.84
C ARG A 56 -6.62 14.54 -9.97
N LEU A 57 -7.47 14.07 -9.05
CA LEU A 57 -8.16 14.92 -8.07
C LEU A 57 -7.16 15.55 -7.10
N ARG A 58 -6.20 14.76 -6.61
CA ARG A 58 -5.09 15.25 -5.78
C ARG A 58 -4.32 16.37 -6.48
N HIS A 59 -3.91 16.18 -7.74
CA HIS A 59 -3.21 17.22 -8.51
C HIS A 59 -4.06 18.47 -8.76
N LEU A 60 -5.39 18.30 -8.89
CA LEU A 60 -6.29 19.43 -9.00
C LEU A 60 -6.24 20.27 -7.72
N ILE A 61 -6.35 19.64 -6.55
CA ILE A 61 -6.25 20.31 -5.23
C ILE A 61 -4.95 21.11 -5.12
N TYR A 62 -3.80 20.49 -5.42
CA TYR A 62 -2.49 21.16 -5.33
C TYR A 62 -2.36 22.38 -6.24
N SER A 63 -3.06 22.38 -7.38
CA SER A 63 -2.95 23.46 -8.35
C SER A 63 -4.04 24.52 -8.20
N SER A 64 -5.16 24.21 -7.55
CA SER A 64 -6.33 25.11 -7.43
C SER A 64 -6.60 25.64 -6.03
N THR A 65 -5.89 25.17 -5.00
CA THR A 65 -6.13 25.56 -3.60
C THR A 65 -4.84 26.00 -2.90
N SER A 66 -4.96 26.50 -1.66
CA SER A 66 -3.82 26.82 -0.79
C SER A 66 -3.42 25.65 0.14
N ILE A 67 -4.06 24.49 0.03
CA ILE A 67 -3.76 23.31 0.86
C ILE A 67 -2.32 22.89 0.59
N GLN A 68 -1.56 22.67 1.67
CA GLN A 68 -0.19 22.20 1.55
C GLN A 68 -0.16 20.72 1.16
N LYS A 69 0.83 20.33 0.34
CA LYS A 69 0.97 18.93 -0.12
C LYS A 69 0.94 17.93 1.05
N GLY A 70 1.65 18.24 2.13
CA GLY A 70 1.73 17.38 3.32
C GLY A 70 0.40 17.21 4.05
N GLU A 71 -0.38 18.27 4.21
CA GLU A 71 -1.70 18.24 4.86
C GLU A 71 -2.67 17.31 4.12
N TYR A 72 -2.71 17.41 2.79
CA TYR A 72 -3.52 16.51 1.99
C TYR A 72 -3.02 15.06 2.10
N LEU A 73 -1.71 14.83 2.04
CA LEU A 73 -1.16 13.48 2.04
C LEU A 73 -1.31 12.77 3.38
N GLN A 74 -1.36 13.50 4.49
CA GLN A 74 -1.77 12.96 5.79
C GLN A 74 -3.24 12.49 5.76
N SER A 75 -4.13 13.25 5.12
CA SER A 75 -5.53 12.79 4.95
C SER A 75 -5.62 11.58 4.01
N ALA A 76 -4.79 11.56 2.97
CA ALA A 76 -4.74 10.45 2.01
C ALA A 76 -4.20 9.16 2.63
N SER A 77 -3.18 9.24 3.51
CA SER A 77 -2.63 8.06 4.19
C SER A 77 -3.67 7.40 5.10
N VAL A 78 -4.44 8.21 5.84
CA VAL A 78 -5.57 7.72 6.66
C VAL A 78 -6.65 7.08 5.78
N ALA A 79 -7.05 7.73 4.69
CA ALA A 79 -8.06 7.19 3.78
C ALA A 79 -7.62 5.87 3.10
N GLN A 80 -6.31 5.65 2.95
CA GLN A 80 -5.73 4.42 2.42
C GLN A 80 -5.49 3.35 3.48
N GLY A 81 -5.73 3.65 4.77
CA GLY A 81 -5.46 2.70 5.86
C GLY A 81 -3.98 2.51 6.15
N ILE A 82 -3.13 3.49 5.84
CA ILE A 82 -1.71 3.46 6.21
C ILE A 82 -1.58 3.80 7.70
N SER A 83 -0.90 2.94 8.45
CA SER A 83 -0.58 3.19 9.86
C SER A 83 0.88 2.85 10.17
N ILE A 84 1.44 3.55 11.16
CA ILE A 84 2.82 3.38 11.61
C ILE A 84 2.81 3.29 13.13
N ALA A 85 3.50 2.30 13.67
CA ALA A 85 3.68 2.11 15.09
C ALA A 85 5.12 1.70 15.38
N TYR A 86 5.65 2.11 16.53
CA TYR A 86 6.97 1.69 17.00
C TYR A 86 6.86 1.24 18.45
N GLU A 87 7.00 -0.06 18.68
CA GLU A 87 6.80 -0.67 19.99
C GLU A 87 7.84 -1.77 20.22
N ASN A 88 8.40 -1.83 21.43
CA ASN A 88 9.32 -2.90 21.86
C ASN A 88 10.48 -3.18 20.88
N GLY A 89 11.03 -2.12 20.28
CA GLY A 89 12.15 -2.21 19.33
C GLY A 89 11.76 -2.65 17.92
N VAL A 90 10.48 -2.60 17.56
CA VAL A 90 9.96 -3.01 16.25
C VAL A 90 9.12 -1.87 15.66
N LEU A 91 9.50 -1.42 14.47
CA LEU A 91 8.68 -0.52 13.67
C LEU A 91 7.72 -1.37 12.85
N GLU A 92 6.41 -1.17 13.00
CA GLU A 92 5.35 -1.75 12.16
C GLU A 92 4.76 -0.67 11.25
N VAL A 93 4.71 -0.95 9.95
CA VAL A 93 4.03 -0.15 8.95
C VAL A 93 2.95 -1.01 8.32
N THR A 94 1.68 -0.63 8.48
CA THR A 94 0.57 -1.29 7.79
C THR A 94 0.22 -0.49 6.54
N LEU A 95 0.10 -1.19 5.42
CA LEU A 95 -0.32 -0.69 4.13
C LEU A 95 -1.60 -1.43 3.69
N PRO A 96 -2.45 -0.81 2.87
CA PRO A 96 -3.55 -1.54 2.23
C PRO A 96 -3.01 -2.68 1.36
N GLY A 97 -3.82 -3.71 1.10
CA GLY A 97 -3.48 -4.88 0.26
C GLY A 97 -3.31 -4.58 -1.22
N LEU A 98 -2.59 -3.51 -1.56
CA LEU A 98 -2.47 -2.91 -2.88
C LEU A 98 -1.10 -3.13 -3.53
N LEU A 99 -0.28 -4.08 -3.05
CA LEU A 99 1.04 -4.27 -3.64
C LEU A 99 0.92 -4.57 -5.15
N PRO A 100 1.46 -3.70 -6.01
CA PRO A 100 1.36 -3.88 -7.44
C PRO A 100 2.20 -5.07 -7.89
N LYS A 101 1.81 -5.66 -9.02
CA LYS A 101 2.69 -6.60 -9.72
C LYS A 101 3.84 -5.82 -10.36
N ARG A 102 5.09 -6.25 -10.11
CA ARG A 102 6.08 -6.62 -11.14
C ARG A 102 6.34 -5.67 -12.33
N ARG A 103 5.31 -5.63 -13.16
CA ARG A 103 5.34 -5.39 -14.61
C ARG A 103 4.39 -4.30 -15.05
N GLN A 104 3.52 -3.80 -14.17
CA GLN A 104 2.72 -2.63 -14.47
C GLN A 104 3.45 -1.40 -13.93
N ARG A 105 3.83 -0.49 -14.83
CA ARG A 105 4.23 0.87 -14.49
C ARG A 105 3.02 1.61 -13.91
N GLN A 106 2.62 1.25 -12.71
CA GLN A 106 1.60 1.97 -11.97
C GLN A 106 2.19 3.29 -11.48
N SER A 107 1.31 4.24 -11.19
CA SER A 107 1.72 5.47 -10.53
C SER A 107 2.12 5.12 -9.10
N SER A 108 3.42 4.98 -8.86
CA SER A 108 3.97 4.82 -7.51
C SER A 108 3.50 5.93 -6.57
N GLU A 109 3.08 7.08 -7.12
CA GLU A 109 2.48 8.21 -6.41
C GLU A 109 1.21 7.83 -5.63
N PHE A 110 0.43 6.84 -6.06
CA PHE A 110 -0.81 6.51 -5.34
C PHE A 110 -0.51 6.05 -3.91
N LEU A 111 0.51 5.21 -3.74
CA LEU A 111 0.90 4.62 -2.45
C LEU A 111 2.14 5.27 -1.81
N LEU A 112 3.22 5.50 -2.57
CA LEU A 112 4.50 5.96 -2.02
C LEU A 112 4.44 7.39 -1.49
N ASP A 113 3.72 8.30 -2.15
CA ASP A 113 3.60 9.69 -1.67
C ASP A 113 2.88 9.74 -0.31
N PRO A 114 1.68 9.14 -0.13
CA PRO A 114 1.04 9.07 1.18
C PRO A 114 1.89 8.37 2.24
N LEU A 115 2.58 7.28 1.89
CA LEU A 115 3.47 6.58 2.82
C LEU A 115 4.66 7.43 3.26
N TYR A 116 5.36 8.09 2.33
CA TYR A 116 6.47 8.99 2.64
C TYR A 116 6.03 10.06 3.65
N PHE A 117 4.87 10.69 3.42
CA PHE A 117 4.38 11.75 4.30
C PHE A 117 3.88 11.22 5.64
N ALA A 118 3.33 10.01 5.69
CA ALA A 118 2.99 9.35 6.95
C ALA A 118 4.26 9.11 7.80
N LEU A 119 5.34 8.63 7.19
CA LEU A 119 6.64 8.44 7.86
C LEU A 119 7.26 9.77 8.30
N GLU A 120 7.23 10.79 7.44
CA GLU A 120 7.74 12.12 7.76
C GLU A 120 6.98 12.75 8.93
N GLN A 121 5.66 12.61 8.97
CA GLN A 121 4.85 13.11 10.07
C GLN A 121 5.11 12.34 11.36
N TYR A 122 5.16 11.00 11.30
CA TYR A 122 5.49 10.16 12.44
C TYR A 122 6.85 10.54 13.04
N ALA A 123 7.87 10.75 12.19
CA ALA A 123 9.21 11.15 12.62
C ALA A 123 9.29 12.49 13.37
N LYS A 124 8.32 13.40 13.13
CA LYS A 124 8.23 14.69 13.85
C LYS A 124 7.65 14.52 15.25
N GLU A 125 6.78 13.54 15.44
CA GLU A 125 6.04 13.30 16.67
C GLU A 125 6.70 12.27 17.58
N GLN A 126 7.35 11.27 16.99
CA GLN A 126 7.99 10.16 17.68
C GLN A 126 9.40 9.94 17.12
N PRO A 127 10.41 9.68 17.97
CA PRO A 127 11.74 9.38 17.50
C PRO A 127 11.72 8.05 16.73
N LEU A 128 12.09 8.12 15.45
CA LEU A 128 12.29 6.92 14.64
C LEU A 128 13.65 6.28 14.95
N PRO A 129 13.72 4.94 15.05
CA PRO A 129 14.99 4.25 15.16
C PRO A 129 15.80 4.39 13.87
N HIS A 130 17.12 4.36 13.98
CA HIS A 130 18.03 4.31 12.84
C HIS A 130 18.89 3.04 12.92
N TYR A 131 18.46 2.00 12.20
CA TYR A 131 19.06 0.68 12.29
C TYR A 131 20.29 0.54 11.39
N ARG A 132 21.38 0.05 11.97
CA ARG A 132 22.58 -0.32 11.20
C ARG A 132 22.56 -1.76 10.72
N ASN A 133 22.12 -2.68 11.56
CA ASN A 133 21.96 -4.10 11.22
C ASN A 133 20.54 -4.50 11.54
N CYS A 134 19.70 -4.64 10.52
CA CYS A 134 18.27 -4.90 10.70
C CYS A 134 17.78 -6.12 9.92
N VAL A 135 16.59 -6.55 10.30
CA VAL A 135 15.74 -7.42 9.50
C VAL A 135 14.51 -6.61 9.10
N VAL A 136 14.16 -6.68 7.82
CA VAL A 136 12.89 -6.20 7.29
C VAL A 136 12.02 -7.40 7.00
N CYS A 137 10.84 -7.46 7.61
CA CYS A 137 9.85 -8.48 7.34
C CYS A 137 8.69 -7.91 6.55
N PHE A 138 8.36 -8.52 5.41
CA PHE A 138 7.09 -8.28 4.71
C PHE A 138 6.12 -9.42 5.04
N ALA A 139 5.03 -9.07 5.74
CA ALA A 139 3.93 -9.97 6.01
C ALA A 139 2.74 -9.60 5.13
N GLN A 140 2.34 -10.53 4.26
CA GLN A 140 1.14 -10.40 3.44
C GLN A 140 -0.02 -11.05 4.17
N VAL A 141 -0.95 -10.22 4.65
CA VAL A 141 -2.17 -10.67 5.32
C VAL A 141 -3.27 -10.75 4.27
N TYR A 142 -3.87 -11.93 4.14
CA TYR A 142 -5.01 -12.15 3.26
C TYR A 142 -6.26 -12.37 4.10
N ASP A 143 -7.35 -11.72 3.73
CA ASP A 143 -8.67 -12.00 4.29
C ASP A 143 -9.00 -13.49 4.13
N GLN A 144 -9.19 -14.15 5.27
CA GLN A 144 -9.45 -15.58 5.38
C GLN A 144 -10.81 -16.01 4.82
N THR A 145 -11.75 -15.07 4.69
CA THR A 145 -13.08 -15.32 4.11
C THR A 145 -13.05 -15.38 2.59
N LEU A 146 -11.96 -14.92 1.97
CA LEU A 146 -11.80 -14.87 0.52
C LEU A 146 -10.99 -16.06 -0.02
N PRO A 147 -11.12 -16.40 -1.32
CA PRO A 147 -10.43 -17.55 -1.91
C PRO A 147 -8.89 -17.51 -1.75
N THR A 148 -8.28 -18.66 -1.47
CA THR A 148 -6.81 -18.78 -1.29
C THR A 148 -6.01 -18.60 -2.59
N ARG A 149 -6.63 -18.74 -3.76
CA ARG A 149 -6.00 -18.49 -5.08
C ARG A 149 -5.46 -17.07 -5.27
N ARG A 150 -5.82 -16.15 -4.36
CA ARG A 150 -5.39 -14.74 -4.32
C ARG A 150 -3.98 -14.60 -3.73
N VAL A 151 -3.53 -15.58 -2.96
CA VAL A 151 -2.19 -15.63 -2.36
C VAL A 151 -1.18 -15.59 -3.49
N ARG A 152 -0.26 -14.62 -3.41
CA ARG A 152 0.75 -14.38 -4.45
C ARG A 152 2.09 -14.92 -3.99
N ASP A 153 2.88 -15.39 -4.95
CA ASP A 153 4.31 -15.60 -4.75
C ASP A 153 5.01 -14.27 -4.47
N TYR A 154 6.00 -14.28 -3.58
CA TYR A 154 6.69 -13.06 -3.15
C TYR A 154 7.44 -12.35 -4.27
N ASP A 155 7.89 -13.08 -5.30
CA ASP A 155 8.60 -12.51 -6.46
C ASP A 155 7.70 -11.61 -7.34
N ASN A 156 6.39 -11.73 -7.18
CA ASN A 156 5.38 -10.94 -7.86
C ASN A 156 4.99 -9.66 -7.10
N LEU A 157 5.58 -9.40 -5.94
CA LEU A 157 5.32 -8.22 -5.11
C LEU A 157 6.42 -7.16 -5.30
N GLU A 158 6.01 -5.90 -5.45
CA GLU A 158 6.95 -4.77 -5.55
C GLU A 158 7.42 -4.31 -4.15
N GLU A 159 8.26 -5.11 -3.51
CA GLU A 159 8.81 -4.82 -2.17
C GLU A 159 9.94 -3.80 -2.21
N LYS A 160 10.68 -3.72 -3.33
CA LYS A 160 11.89 -2.89 -3.43
C LYS A 160 11.62 -1.40 -3.22
N GLN A 161 10.61 -0.84 -3.87
CA GLN A 161 10.32 0.60 -3.72
C GLN A 161 9.92 0.97 -2.29
N LEU A 162 9.29 0.03 -1.57
CA LEU A 162 8.93 0.21 -0.17
C LEU A 162 10.16 0.11 0.74
N LEU A 163 11.05 -0.83 0.46
CA LEU A 163 12.33 -0.95 1.16
C LEU A 163 13.18 0.30 0.96
N ASP A 164 13.36 0.75 -0.29
CA ASP A 164 14.11 1.96 -0.63
C ASP A 164 13.56 3.17 0.16
N LEU A 165 12.23 3.33 0.20
CA LEU A 165 11.55 4.39 0.95
C LEU A 165 11.78 4.26 2.46
N LEU A 166 11.55 3.10 3.06
CA LEU A 166 11.77 2.88 4.49
C LEU A 166 13.23 3.11 4.88
N SER A 167 14.17 2.71 4.02
CA SER A 167 15.59 2.91 4.26
C SER A 167 15.93 4.39 4.44
N THR A 168 15.29 5.29 3.72
CA THR A 168 15.54 6.74 3.86
C THR A 168 15.18 7.30 5.25
N PHE A 169 14.31 6.62 5.99
CA PHE A 169 13.86 7.07 7.31
C PHE A 169 14.56 6.34 8.46
N VAL A 170 14.69 5.02 8.36
CA VAL A 170 15.00 4.18 9.53
C VAL A 170 16.21 3.28 9.38
N MET A 171 16.93 3.31 8.26
CA MET A 171 18.08 2.42 8.04
C MET A 171 19.32 3.21 7.64
N ALA A 172 20.49 2.69 8.02
CA ALA A 172 21.76 3.21 7.55
C ALA A 172 21.99 2.88 6.06
N ASP A 173 21.57 1.68 5.64
CA ASP A 173 21.76 1.12 4.30
C ASP A 173 20.80 -0.09 4.13
N ASP A 174 20.24 -0.28 2.93
CA ASP A 174 19.34 -1.38 2.57
C ASP A 174 20.07 -2.57 1.91
N SER A 175 21.39 -2.51 1.79
CA SER A 175 22.21 -3.57 1.22
C SER A 175 22.10 -4.87 2.01
N GLY A 176 22.21 -5.99 1.31
CA GLY A 176 22.17 -7.34 1.91
C GLY A 176 23.31 -7.64 2.91
N LEU A 177 24.25 -6.72 3.11
CA LEU A 177 25.24 -6.82 4.19
C LEU A 177 24.65 -6.40 5.55
N LEU A 178 23.74 -5.42 5.53
CA LEU A 178 23.24 -4.71 6.70
C LEU A 178 21.74 -4.94 6.95
N CYS A 179 21.00 -5.28 5.90
CA CYS A 179 19.57 -5.55 5.93
C CYS A 179 19.28 -6.98 5.45
N ASP A 180 18.73 -7.82 6.34
CA ASP A 180 18.19 -9.11 5.93
C ASP A 180 16.69 -8.96 5.62
N ALA A 181 16.18 -9.67 4.63
CA ALA A 181 14.76 -9.68 4.29
C ALA A 181 14.09 -11.00 4.68
N TYR A 182 12.88 -10.94 5.22
CA TYR A 182 12.05 -12.10 5.55
C TYR A 182 10.63 -11.89 5.03
N ASN A 183 10.08 -12.89 4.35
CA ASN A 183 8.73 -12.82 3.79
C ASN A 183 7.84 -13.88 4.44
N THR A 184 6.61 -13.49 4.77
CA THR A 184 5.61 -14.38 5.36
C THR A 184 4.22 -14.08 4.84
N THR A 185 3.35 -15.08 4.90
CA THR A 185 1.95 -14.99 4.51
C THR A 185 1.09 -15.38 5.70
N GLU A 186 0.05 -14.61 5.94
CA GLU A 186 -0.84 -14.73 7.08
C GLU A 186 -2.29 -14.68 6.60
N LEU A 187 -3.17 -15.39 7.30
CA LEU A 187 -4.61 -15.24 7.14
C LEU A 187 -5.11 -14.34 8.27
N GLY A 188 -5.94 -13.36 7.93
CA GLY A 188 -6.50 -12.41 8.89
C GLY A 188 -7.87 -11.92 8.46
N GLU A 189 -8.32 -10.83 9.10
CA GLU A 189 -9.66 -10.27 8.88
C GLU A 189 -9.78 -9.44 7.59
N GLN A 190 -8.67 -8.85 7.11
CA GLN A 190 -8.67 -8.00 5.93
C GLN A 190 -7.34 -8.08 5.19
N ASP A 191 -7.38 -7.86 3.87
CA ASP A 191 -6.19 -7.77 3.03
C ASP A 191 -5.33 -6.57 3.41
N CYS A 192 -4.09 -6.82 3.84
CA CYS A 192 -3.12 -5.76 4.09
C CYS A 192 -1.68 -6.28 3.94
N THR A 193 -0.76 -5.35 3.75
CA THR A 193 0.68 -5.64 3.85
C THR A 193 1.19 -5.00 5.11
N LYS A 194 1.82 -5.80 5.98
CA LYS A 194 2.51 -5.31 7.16
C LYS A 194 4.01 -5.43 6.97
N ILE A 195 4.72 -4.33 7.18
CA ILE A 195 6.18 -4.27 7.10
C ILE A 195 6.72 -4.07 8.51
N PHE A 196 7.67 -4.90 8.91
CA PHE A 196 8.32 -4.79 10.21
C PHE A 196 9.79 -4.52 10.03
N VAL A 197 10.32 -3.54 10.74
CA VAL A 197 11.76 -3.24 10.76
C VAL A 197 12.26 -3.30 12.19
N MET A 198 13.28 -4.11 12.44
CA MET A 198 13.83 -4.34 13.77
C MET A 198 15.32 -4.69 13.71
N GLU A 199 16.03 -4.57 14.83
CA GLU A 199 17.39 -5.07 14.95
C GLU A 199 17.47 -6.60 14.77
N LYS A 200 18.58 -7.11 14.22
CA LYS A 200 18.77 -8.55 13.98
C LYS A 200 18.64 -9.41 15.24
N ASN A 201 19.06 -8.90 16.39
CA ASN A 201 18.95 -9.58 17.69
C ASN A 201 17.49 -9.75 18.17
N ARG A 202 16.57 -8.86 17.76
CA ARG A 202 15.15 -8.86 18.15
C ARG A 202 14.32 -9.83 17.33
N PHE A 203 14.77 -10.12 16.10
CA PHE A 203 14.05 -10.94 15.13
C PHE A 203 13.65 -12.34 15.64
N PRO A 204 14.51 -13.12 16.33
CA PRO A 204 14.11 -14.45 16.82
C PRO A 204 12.94 -14.42 17.81
N GLN A 205 12.95 -13.45 18.73
CA GLN A 205 11.87 -13.28 19.69
C GLN A 205 10.58 -12.82 18.99
N TRP A 206 10.69 -11.89 18.04
CA TRP A 206 9.53 -11.38 17.29
C TRP A 206 8.86 -12.49 16.48
N LEU A 207 9.67 -13.35 15.85
CA LEU A 207 9.18 -14.50 15.09
C LEU A 207 8.44 -15.51 15.97
N ALA A 208 8.89 -15.71 17.23
CA ALA A 208 8.22 -16.59 18.19
C ALA A 208 6.86 -16.01 18.62
N GLU A 209 6.83 -14.74 19.04
CA GLU A 209 5.60 -14.02 19.44
C GLU A 209 4.54 -14.06 18.33
N ARG A 210 4.98 -13.88 17.08
CA ARG A 210 4.09 -13.87 15.92
C ARG A 210 3.49 -15.23 15.60
N LYS A 211 4.28 -16.32 15.72
CA LYS A 211 3.79 -17.69 15.54
C LYS A 211 2.72 -18.07 16.56
N GLU A 212 2.86 -17.60 17.80
CA GLU A 212 1.85 -17.83 18.85
C GLU A 212 0.56 -17.06 18.57
N SER A 213 0.68 -15.79 18.16
CA SER A 213 -0.47 -14.96 17.79
C SER A 213 -1.26 -15.56 16.62
N LEU A 214 -0.59 -16.05 15.58
CA LEU A 214 -1.24 -16.65 14.41
C LEU A 214 -1.97 -17.97 14.74
N LYS A 215 -1.41 -18.82 15.60
CA LYS A 215 -2.09 -20.03 16.07
C LYS A 215 -3.39 -19.71 16.81
N THR A 216 -3.36 -18.65 17.62
CA THR A 216 -4.53 -18.22 18.39
C THR A 216 -5.65 -17.72 17.48
N ILE A 217 -5.32 -17.17 16.30
CA ILE A 217 -6.31 -16.72 15.32
C ILE A 217 -6.88 -17.90 14.51
N SER A 218 -6.08 -18.94 14.21
CA SER A 218 -6.56 -20.10 13.44
C SER A 218 -7.47 -21.06 14.21
N ASP A 219 -7.53 -20.94 15.53
CA ASP A 219 -8.35 -21.79 16.40
C ASP A 219 -9.80 -21.28 16.57
N PHE A 220 -10.20 -20.24 15.84
CA PHE A 220 -11.56 -19.67 15.77
C PHE A 220 -12.19 -19.86 14.37
#